data_AF-A0A835YN62-F1
#
_entry.id   AF-A0A835YN62-F1
#
_cell.length_a   1.000
_cell.length_b   1.000
_cell.length_c   1.000
_cell.angle_alpha   90.00
_cell.angle_beta   90.00
_cell.angle_gamma   90.00
#
_symmetry.space_group_name_H-M   'P 1'
#
loop_
_entity.id
_entity.type
_entity.pdbx_description
1 polymer ?
#
loop_
_entity_poly.entity_id
_entity_poly.type
_entity_poly.pdbx_seq_one_letter_code
_entity_poly.pdbx_strand_id
1 'polypeptide(L)'
;MAYSDSKDGCIDFLLPAKSQQAIKDAWAYLKDKGPIDATEDGSAEWDHSTFSCMDNWKLCLAVCCCPAWGSCIAYRNAEYMTGDSCEVAFVSGMAAGAVCLGPCHMAVVRGNFRRKYGLKGSKCMDFWCGCCCGPLTLCSETNELMSKQGVKVPWLNLEAAGAGGGAKVAPSTKADPAE
;
A
#
# COMPACT_ATOMS: atom_id res chain seq x y z
N MET A 1 -31.73 17.80 15.96
CA MET A 1 -30.55 18.51 15.43
C MET A 1 -30.52 18.28 13.94
N ALA A 2 -30.84 19.30 13.14
CA ALA A 2 -30.69 19.23 11.68
C ALA A 2 -29.23 19.50 11.34
N TYR A 3 -28.67 18.76 10.39
CA TYR A 3 -27.33 19.02 9.87
C TYR A 3 -27.33 20.41 9.23
N SER A 4 -26.27 21.17 9.47
CA SER A 4 -26.05 22.49 8.85
C SER A 4 -25.95 22.32 7.32
N ASP A 5 -26.71 23.12 6.56
CA ASP A 5 -26.61 23.23 5.09
C ASP A 5 -25.31 23.94 4.63
N SER A 6 -24.38 24.22 5.55
CA SER A 6 -23.00 24.48 5.18
C SER A 6 -22.51 23.28 4.39
N LYS A 7 -22.15 23.50 3.12
CA LYS A 7 -21.54 22.47 2.26
C LYS A 7 -20.22 21.90 2.82
N ASP A 8 -19.76 22.40 3.96
CA ASP A 8 -18.74 21.82 4.83
C ASP A 8 -19.23 20.44 5.26
N GLY A 9 -18.83 19.41 4.52
CA GLY A 9 -19.32 18.06 4.72
C GLY A 9 -18.87 17.53 6.08
N CYS A 10 -19.65 16.65 6.69
CA CYS A 10 -19.24 15.95 7.93
C CYS A 10 -17.85 15.28 7.81
N ILE A 11 -17.43 14.97 6.59
CA ILE A 11 -16.11 14.42 6.24
C ILE A 11 -14.96 15.39 6.56
N ASP A 12 -15.16 16.70 6.37
CA ASP A 12 -14.11 17.70 6.60
C ASP A 12 -13.80 17.87 8.09
N PHE A 13 -14.79 17.63 8.94
CA PHE A 13 -14.66 17.64 10.40
C PHE A 13 -14.14 16.30 10.95
N LEU A 14 -14.54 15.17 10.36
CA LEU A 14 -14.23 13.83 10.89
C LEU A 14 -12.88 13.26 10.44
N LEU A 15 -12.41 13.63 9.24
CA LEU A 15 -11.26 12.98 8.61
C LEU A 15 -10.12 13.97 8.33
N PRO A 16 -8.86 13.61 8.65
CA PRO A 16 -7.71 14.40 8.25
C PRO A 16 -7.64 14.60 6.73
N ALA A 17 -7.09 15.73 6.28
CA ALA A 17 -7.00 16.09 4.86
C ALA A 17 -6.36 14.97 3.99
N LYS A 18 -5.35 14.27 4.53
CA LYS A 18 -4.71 13.12 3.86
C LYS A 18 -5.66 11.95 3.63
N SER A 19 -6.50 11.65 4.61
CA SER A 19 -7.48 10.58 4.52
C SER A 19 -8.63 10.95 3.58
N GLN A 20 -9.01 12.22 3.53
CA GLN A 20 -9.94 12.72 2.51
C GLN A 20 -9.35 12.57 1.10
N GLN A 21 -8.07 12.88 0.91
CA GLN A 21 -7.39 12.70 -0.37
C GLN A 21 -7.37 11.22 -0.78
N ALA A 22 -7.05 10.31 0.15
CA ALA A 22 -7.07 8.88 -0.11
C ALA A 22 -8.45 8.37 -0.57
N ILE A 23 -9.54 8.90 0.01
CA ILE A 23 -10.91 8.62 -0.44
C ILE A 23 -11.16 9.17 -1.85
N LYS A 24 -10.74 10.42 -2.12
CA LYS A 24 -10.89 11.06 -3.44
C LYS A 24 -10.14 10.27 -4.52
N ASP A 25 -8.92 9.83 -4.23
CA ASP A 25 -8.10 9.03 -5.16
C ASP A 25 -8.74 7.66 -5.43
N ALA A 26 -9.21 6.99 -4.38
CA ALA A 26 -9.90 5.70 -4.51
C ALA A 26 -11.22 5.83 -5.29
N TRP A 27 -11.93 6.94 -5.11
CA TRP A 27 -13.15 7.24 -5.86
C TRP A 27 -12.88 7.57 -7.33
N ALA A 28 -11.83 8.34 -7.61
CA ALA A 28 -11.38 8.62 -8.97
C ALA A 28 -10.98 7.32 -9.69
N TYR A 29 -10.23 6.46 -9.01
CA TYR A 29 -9.86 5.13 -9.50
C TYR A 29 -11.09 4.29 -9.92
N LEU A 30 -12.13 4.28 -9.08
CA LEU A 30 -13.38 3.57 -9.38
C LEU A 30 -14.10 4.17 -10.60
N LYS A 31 -14.19 5.51 -10.67
CA LYS A 31 -14.82 6.23 -11.78
C LYS A 31 -14.11 6.02 -13.11
N ASP A 32 -12.79 5.98 -13.10
CA ASP A 32 -11.94 5.81 -14.28
C ASP A 32 -11.86 4.35 -14.75
N LYS A 33 -12.86 3.52 -14.39
CA LYS A 33 -12.96 2.10 -14.76
C LYS A 33 -11.78 1.26 -14.29
N GLY A 34 -11.07 1.68 -13.24
CA GLY A 34 -9.92 0.96 -12.69
C GLY A 34 -10.15 -0.56 -12.48
N PRO A 35 -11.29 -1.00 -11.91
CA PRO A 35 -11.56 -2.43 -11.70
C PRO A 35 -11.68 -3.29 -12.97
N ILE A 36 -11.86 -2.67 -14.14
CA ILE A 36 -12.00 -3.39 -15.43
C ILE A 36 -10.93 -2.98 -16.46
N ASP A 37 -10.09 -2.00 -16.14
CA ASP A 37 -8.98 -1.55 -16.97
C ASP A 37 -7.82 -2.54 -16.88
N ALA A 38 -7.78 -3.46 -17.84
CA ALA A 38 -6.74 -4.48 -17.96
C ALA A 38 -5.52 -4.00 -18.77
N THR A 39 -5.42 -2.70 -19.07
CA THR A 39 -4.27 -2.14 -19.78
C THR A 39 -3.01 -2.36 -18.95
N GLU A 40 -2.03 -3.05 -19.51
CA GLU A 40 -0.76 -3.30 -18.83
C GLU A 40 0.12 -2.04 -18.86
N ASP A 41 0.70 -1.69 -17.71
CA ASP A 41 1.69 -0.64 -17.54
C ASP A 41 2.95 -1.19 -16.85
N GLY A 42 4.09 -0.55 -17.11
CA GLY A 42 5.41 -0.99 -16.64
C GLY A 42 6.10 -2.01 -17.57
N SER A 43 7.41 -2.15 -17.43
CA SER A 43 8.24 -3.04 -18.26
C SER A 43 9.12 -4.00 -17.44
N ALA A 44 9.31 -3.73 -16.14
CA ALA A 44 10.07 -4.59 -15.25
C ALA A 44 9.18 -5.71 -14.69
N GLU A 45 9.73 -6.91 -14.54
CA GLU A 45 9.03 -8.00 -13.85
C GLU A 45 9.10 -7.82 -12.34
N TRP A 46 8.15 -8.45 -11.63
CA TRP A 46 8.21 -8.57 -10.18
C TRP A 46 9.28 -9.62 -9.81
N ASP A 47 10.23 -9.24 -8.96
CA ASP A 47 11.16 -10.18 -8.34
C ASP A 47 10.40 -11.16 -7.44
N HIS A 48 9.33 -10.67 -6.78
CA HIS A 48 8.40 -11.50 -6.01
C HIS A 48 6.96 -11.28 -6.48
N SER A 49 6.43 -12.22 -7.26
CA SER A 49 5.05 -12.20 -7.75
C SER A 49 4.02 -12.36 -6.61
N THR A 50 2.77 -11.97 -6.84
CA THR A 50 1.68 -12.03 -5.84
C THR A 50 1.52 -13.43 -5.23
N PHE A 51 1.71 -14.49 -6.03
CA PHE A 51 1.58 -15.88 -5.56
C PHE A 51 2.89 -16.48 -5.05
N SER A 52 3.98 -15.71 -5.02
CA SER A 52 5.26 -16.12 -4.45
C SER A 52 5.33 -15.91 -2.93
N CYS A 53 4.18 -15.84 -2.24
CA CYS A 53 4.14 -15.60 -0.79
C CYS A 53 4.88 -16.68 0.01
N MET A 54 5.01 -17.90 -0.52
CA MET A 54 5.73 -19.02 0.11
C MET A 54 7.26 -18.85 0.11
N ASP A 55 7.83 -17.96 -0.72
CA ASP A 55 9.28 -17.68 -0.74
C ASP A 55 9.77 -17.18 0.63
N ASN A 56 8.89 -16.47 1.34
CA ASN A 56 9.09 -16.05 2.72
C ASN A 56 7.94 -16.58 3.59
N TRP A 57 7.95 -17.89 3.85
CA TRP A 57 6.88 -18.57 4.57
C TRP A 57 6.57 -17.94 5.95
N LYS A 58 7.58 -17.37 6.62
CA LYS A 58 7.40 -16.68 7.90
C LYS A 58 6.57 -15.40 7.73
N LEU A 59 6.86 -14.62 6.70
CA LEU A 59 6.09 -13.42 6.35
C LEU A 59 4.66 -13.82 5.98
N CYS A 60 4.51 -14.86 5.17
CA CYS A 60 3.21 -15.40 4.78
C CYS A 60 2.38 -15.80 5.99
N LEU A 61 2.98 -16.53 6.96
CA LEU A 61 2.32 -16.90 8.20
C LEU A 61 1.93 -15.67 9.03
N ALA A 62 2.83 -14.69 9.17
CA ALA A 62 2.58 -13.47 9.93
C ALA A 62 1.44 -12.65 9.31
N VAL A 63 1.41 -12.51 7.99
CA VAL A 63 0.41 -11.70 7.27
C VAL A 63 -0.93 -12.42 7.15
N CYS A 64 -0.94 -13.74 6.90
CA CYS A 64 -2.17 -14.51 6.72
C CYS A 64 -2.83 -14.92 8.04
N CYS A 65 -2.04 -15.33 9.06
CA CYS A 65 -2.57 -15.87 10.32
C CYS A 65 -2.68 -14.82 11.43
N CYS A 66 -2.06 -13.65 11.28
CA CYS A 66 -2.12 -12.56 12.26
C CYS A 66 -2.50 -11.25 11.56
N PRO A 67 -3.81 -10.99 11.32
CA PRO A 67 -4.25 -9.82 10.55
C PRO A 67 -3.84 -8.48 11.18
N ALA A 68 -3.74 -8.42 12.52
CA ALA A 68 -3.23 -7.25 13.22
C ALA A 68 -1.75 -6.96 12.93
N TRP A 69 -0.95 -7.99 12.65
CA TRP A 69 0.44 -7.81 12.21
C TRP A 69 0.52 -7.48 10.73
N GLY A 70 -0.30 -8.14 9.90
CA GLY A 70 -0.42 -7.80 8.48
C GLY A 70 -0.75 -6.33 8.28
N SER A 71 -1.68 -5.76 9.05
CA SER A 71 -1.99 -4.33 8.97
C SER A 71 -0.79 -3.45 9.35
N CYS A 72 -0.06 -3.75 10.42
CA CYS A 72 1.17 -3.02 10.76
C CYS A 72 2.21 -3.06 9.64
N ILE A 73 2.42 -4.21 9.00
CA ILE A 73 3.36 -4.37 7.89
C ILE A 73 2.88 -3.55 6.67
N ALA A 74 1.59 -3.61 6.34
CA ALA A 74 1.01 -2.86 5.23
C ALA A 74 1.23 -1.35 5.38
N TYR A 75 0.96 -0.79 6.56
CA TYR A 75 1.11 0.65 6.78
C TYR A 75 2.56 1.10 6.93
N ARG A 76 3.45 0.23 7.41
CA ARG A 76 4.91 0.46 7.34
C ARG A 76 5.41 0.45 5.90
N ASN A 77 4.95 -0.48 5.06
CA ASN A 77 5.29 -0.46 3.64
C ASN A 77 4.79 0.82 2.98
N ALA A 78 3.56 1.25 3.29
CA ALA A 78 3.00 2.50 2.80
C ALA A 78 3.83 3.72 3.22
N GLU A 79 4.41 3.72 4.43
CA GLU A 79 5.32 4.76 4.91
C GLU A 79 6.61 4.81 4.09
N TYR A 80 7.25 3.68 3.78
CA TYR A 80 8.43 3.63 2.89
C TYR A 80 8.11 4.10 1.46
N MET A 81 6.86 3.95 1.04
CA MET A 81 6.42 4.29 -0.31
C MET A 81 6.02 5.75 -0.46
N THR A 82 5.27 6.28 0.50
CA THR A 82 4.65 7.61 0.44
C THR A 82 5.39 8.67 1.25
N GLY A 83 6.26 8.27 2.19
CA GLY A 83 6.90 9.15 3.16
C GLY A 83 5.96 9.70 4.24
N ASP A 84 4.67 9.37 4.18
CA ASP A 84 3.71 9.71 5.23
C ASP A 84 3.83 8.70 6.39
N SER A 85 3.55 9.12 7.63
CA SER A 85 3.72 8.23 8.79
C SER A 85 2.75 7.03 8.74
N CYS A 86 3.12 5.93 9.41
CA CYS A 86 2.29 4.73 9.42
C CYS A 86 0.88 4.96 10.01
N GLU A 87 0.72 5.90 10.93
CA GLU A 87 -0.58 6.29 11.50
C GLU A 87 -1.45 6.99 10.46
N VAL A 88 -0.86 7.89 9.66
CA VAL A 88 -1.58 8.58 8.57
C VAL A 88 -2.01 7.57 7.51
N ALA A 89 -1.15 6.62 7.15
CA ALA A 89 -1.50 5.53 6.23
C ALA A 89 -2.61 4.65 6.80
N PHE A 90 -2.56 4.31 8.09
CA PHE A 90 -3.60 3.55 8.79
C PHE A 90 -4.96 4.25 8.73
N VAL A 91 -5.03 5.51 9.17
CA VAL A 91 -6.28 6.27 9.19
C VAL A 91 -6.84 6.45 7.77
N SER A 92 -5.96 6.67 6.79
CA SER A 92 -6.38 6.82 5.38
C SER A 92 -6.95 5.52 4.80
N GLY A 93 -6.33 4.38 5.09
CA GLY A 93 -6.85 3.08 4.70
C GLY A 93 -8.18 2.75 5.37
N MET A 94 -8.30 3.02 6.69
CA MET A 94 -9.53 2.82 7.44
C MET A 94 -10.66 3.72 6.95
N ALA A 95 -10.36 4.99 6.65
CA ALA A 95 -11.33 5.95 6.13
C ALA A 95 -11.85 5.52 4.75
N ALA A 96 -10.97 5.09 3.85
CA ALA A 96 -11.37 4.54 2.55
C ALA A 96 -12.17 3.23 2.69
N GLY A 97 -11.78 2.36 3.62
CA GLY A 97 -12.50 1.14 3.94
C GLY A 97 -13.92 1.40 4.46
N ALA A 98 -14.09 2.39 5.35
CA ALA A 98 -15.37 2.76 5.94
C ALA A 98 -16.40 3.25 4.91
N VAL A 99 -15.95 3.78 3.77
CA VAL A 99 -16.80 4.20 2.65
C VAL A 99 -16.85 3.16 1.51
N CYS A 100 -16.50 1.90 1.80
CA CYS A 100 -16.48 0.77 0.85
C CYS A 100 -15.49 0.93 -0.32
N LEU A 101 -14.51 1.83 -0.21
CA LEU A 101 -13.47 2.05 -1.20
C LEU A 101 -12.14 1.37 -0.84
N GLY A 102 -12.12 0.48 0.15
CA GLY A 102 -10.92 -0.24 0.61
C GLY A 102 -10.13 -0.90 -0.53
N PRO A 103 -10.76 -1.74 -1.38
CA PRO A 103 -10.04 -2.36 -2.51
C PRO A 103 -9.53 -1.34 -3.54
N CYS A 104 -10.26 -0.25 -3.78
CA CYS A 104 -9.83 0.82 -4.68
C CYS A 104 -8.61 1.57 -4.10
N HIS A 105 -8.61 1.82 -2.79
CA HIS A 105 -7.48 2.42 -2.10
C HIS A 105 -6.23 1.54 -2.17
N MET A 106 -6.38 0.23 -1.90
CA MET A 106 -5.28 -0.73 -2.05
C MET A 106 -4.75 -0.77 -3.50
N ALA A 107 -5.64 -0.71 -4.50
CA ALA A 107 -5.24 -0.64 -5.90
C ALA A 107 -4.47 0.64 -6.23
N VAL A 108 -4.86 1.79 -5.68
CA VAL A 108 -4.12 3.05 -5.84
C VAL A 108 -2.73 2.96 -5.20
N VAL A 109 -2.63 2.40 -3.99
CA VAL A 109 -1.33 2.20 -3.30
C VAL A 109 -0.43 1.27 -4.10
N ARG A 110 -0.95 0.13 -4.58
CA ARG A 110 -0.20 -0.80 -5.41
C ARG A 110 0.18 -0.21 -6.77
N GLY A 111 -0.71 0.57 -7.40
CA GLY A 111 -0.40 1.29 -8.63
C GLY A 111 0.73 2.32 -8.43
N ASN A 112 0.76 3.01 -7.29
CA ASN A 112 1.90 3.86 -6.91
C ASN A 112 3.19 3.03 -6.76
N PHE A 113 3.09 1.83 -6.18
CA PHE A 113 4.22 0.90 -6.08
C PHE A 113 4.79 0.53 -7.43
N ARG A 114 3.92 0.12 -8.36
CA ARG A 114 4.31 -0.23 -9.73
C ARG A 114 4.94 0.94 -10.46
N ARG A 115 4.37 2.14 -10.36
CA ARG A 115 4.94 3.36 -10.95
C ARG A 115 6.32 3.70 -10.40
N LYS A 116 6.55 3.54 -9.09
CA LYS A 116 7.84 3.86 -8.46
C LYS A 116 8.98 2.96 -8.95
N TYR A 117 8.69 1.69 -9.23
CA TYR A 117 9.69 0.70 -9.64
C TYR A 117 9.59 0.26 -11.11
N GLY A 118 8.69 0.84 -11.90
CA GLY A 118 8.46 0.47 -13.30
C GLY A 118 7.91 -0.95 -13.51
N LEU A 119 7.21 -1.50 -12.50
CA LEU A 119 6.78 -2.91 -12.47
C LEU A 119 5.54 -3.15 -13.35
N LYS A 120 5.56 -4.28 -14.05
CA LYS A 120 4.47 -4.74 -14.91
C LYS A 120 3.21 -5.02 -14.09
N GLY A 121 2.05 -4.56 -14.57
CA GLY A 121 0.76 -4.91 -14.00
C GLY A 121 -0.37 -4.13 -14.68
N SER A 122 -1.58 -4.19 -14.14
CA SER A 122 -2.71 -3.39 -14.62
C SER A 122 -3.57 -2.95 -13.44
N LYS A 123 -4.36 -1.90 -13.63
CA LYS A 123 -5.31 -1.43 -12.61
C LYS A 123 -6.27 -2.55 -12.19
N CYS A 124 -6.87 -3.24 -13.16
CA CYS A 124 -7.77 -4.37 -12.90
C CYS A 124 -7.10 -5.41 -11.98
N MET A 125 -5.87 -5.82 -12.29
CA MET A 125 -5.13 -6.77 -11.47
C MET A 125 -4.87 -6.24 -10.06
N ASP A 126 -4.52 -4.96 -9.90
CA ASP A 126 -4.30 -4.34 -8.59
C ASP A 126 -5.58 -4.34 -7.73
N PHE A 127 -6.73 -4.09 -8.34
CA PHE A 127 -8.03 -4.17 -7.65
C PHE A 127 -8.34 -5.57 -7.13
N TRP A 128 -8.22 -6.59 -7.98
CA TRP A 128 -8.48 -7.98 -7.57
C TRP A 128 -7.44 -8.50 -6.58
N CYS A 129 -6.18 -8.08 -6.72
CA CYS A 129 -5.11 -8.37 -5.76
C CYS A 129 -5.43 -7.77 -4.38
N GLY A 130 -5.94 -6.54 -4.32
CA GLY A 130 -6.38 -5.90 -3.08
C GLY A 130 -7.66 -6.49 -2.49
N CYS A 131 -8.63 -6.87 -3.34
CA CYS A 131 -9.93 -7.36 -2.92
C CYS A 131 -9.91 -8.82 -2.45
N CYS A 132 -9.25 -9.71 -3.20
CA CYS A 132 -9.32 -11.16 -2.99
C CYS A 132 -8.01 -11.75 -2.46
N CYS A 133 -6.88 -11.08 -2.69
CA CYS A 133 -5.55 -11.61 -2.39
C CYS A 133 -4.74 -10.69 -1.47
N GLY A 134 -5.39 -9.84 -0.67
CA GLY A 134 -4.72 -8.81 0.15
C GLY A 134 -3.48 -9.31 0.92
N PRO A 135 -3.55 -10.44 1.65
CA PRO A 135 -2.40 -11.00 2.35
C PRO A 135 -1.23 -11.39 1.43
N LEU A 136 -1.53 -11.98 0.28
CA LEU A 136 -0.54 -12.43 -0.70
C LEU A 136 0.14 -11.23 -1.38
N THR A 137 -0.68 -10.26 -1.79
CA THR A 137 -0.25 -8.98 -2.35
C THR A 137 0.68 -8.25 -1.39
N LEU A 138 0.34 -8.22 -0.11
CA LEU A 138 1.19 -7.62 0.92
C LEU A 138 2.52 -8.35 1.09
N CYS A 139 2.54 -9.69 1.01
CA CYS A 139 3.78 -10.45 1.06
C CYS A 139 4.70 -10.11 -0.12
N SER A 140 4.14 -10.06 -1.34
CA SER A 140 4.85 -9.65 -2.56
C SER A 140 5.47 -8.25 -2.41
N GLU A 141 4.68 -7.25 -2.00
CA GLU A 141 5.15 -5.87 -1.82
C GLU A 141 6.23 -5.75 -0.73
N THR A 142 6.09 -6.49 0.36
CA THR A 142 7.07 -6.47 1.44
C THR A 142 8.39 -7.10 0.99
N ASN A 143 8.36 -8.26 0.32
CA ASN A 143 9.57 -8.91 -0.18
C ASN A 143 10.29 -8.04 -1.22
N GLU A 144 9.54 -7.37 -2.10
CA GLU A 144 10.07 -6.37 -3.03
C GLU A 144 10.80 -5.22 -2.30
N LEU A 145 10.20 -4.67 -1.24
CA LEU A 145 10.82 -3.63 -0.42
C LEU A 145 12.07 -4.14 0.32
N MET A 146 12.05 -5.38 0.81
CA MET A 146 13.21 -6.00 1.42
C MET A 146 14.35 -6.15 0.41
N SER A 147 14.06 -6.58 -0.83
CA SER A 147 15.05 -6.77 -1.89
C SER A 147 15.61 -5.44 -2.42
N LYS A 148 14.74 -4.50 -2.80
CA LYS A 148 15.16 -3.25 -3.46
C LYS A 148 15.65 -2.18 -2.50
N GLN A 149 15.07 -2.10 -1.30
CA GLN A 149 15.32 -1.04 -0.33
C GLN A 149 15.94 -1.56 0.97
N GLY A 150 16.19 -2.87 1.13
CA GLY A 150 16.75 -3.39 2.38
C GLY A 150 15.87 -3.13 3.60
N VAL A 151 14.55 -2.92 3.41
CA VAL A 151 13.60 -2.72 4.50
C VAL A 151 13.65 -3.93 5.42
N LYS A 152 13.69 -3.69 6.74
CA LYS A 152 13.67 -4.76 7.73
C LYS A 152 12.32 -4.77 8.41
N VAL A 153 11.58 -5.87 8.24
CA VAL A 153 10.40 -6.13 9.06
C VAL A 153 10.91 -6.51 10.45
N PRO A 154 10.56 -5.76 11.51
CA PRO A 154 10.93 -6.15 12.86
C PRO A 154 10.48 -7.60 13.10
N TRP A 155 11.25 -8.38 13.88
CA TRP A 155 10.95 -9.78 14.25
C TRP A 155 11.00 -10.85 13.12
N LEU A 156 11.06 -10.47 11.83
CA LEU A 156 11.16 -11.42 10.71
C LEU A 156 12.56 -11.55 10.10
N ASN A 157 13.55 -10.93 10.74
CA ASN A 157 14.96 -10.98 10.33
C ASN A 157 15.51 -12.40 10.51
N LEU A 158 15.28 -13.26 9.52
CA LEU A 158 16.13 -14.42 9.29
C LEU A 158 17.48 -13.89 8.81
N GLU A 159 18.54 -14.19 9.56
CA GLU A 159 19.89 -13.79 9.21
C GLU A 159 20.24 -14.23 7.78
N ALA A 160 20.77 -13.27 7.01
CA ALA A 160 21.70 -13.40 5.91
C ALA A 160 21.73 -14.75 5.16
N ALA A 161 20.99 -14.86 4.06
CA ALA A 161 21.48 -15.63 2.93
C ALA A 161 22.52 -14.79 2.17
N GLY A 162 23.75 -14.75 2.70
CA GLY A 162 24.95 -14.37 1.95
C GLY A 162 25.14 -12.90 1.57
N ALA A 163 26.15 -12.29 2.19
CA ALA A 163 26.92 -11.13 1.73
C ALA A 163 26.28 -9.72 1.81
N GLY A 164 26.94 -8.85 2.58
CA GLY A 164 26.97 -7.41 2.35
C GLY A 164 26.04 -6.60 3.24
N GLY A 165 26.62 -5.82 4.16
CA GLY A 165 25.88 -4.94 5.06
C GLY A 165 24.99 -3.94 4.31
N GLY A 166 23.67 -4.07 4.51
CA GLY A 166 22.69 -3.08 4.05
C GLY A 166 22.46 -2.01 5.10
N ALA A 167 22.75 -0.76 4.72
CA ALA A 167 22.53 0.45 5.50
C ALA A 167 21.08 0.54 6.03
N LYS A 168 20.88 1.23 7.16
CA LYS A 168 19.54 1.62 7.63
C LYS A 168 18.90 2.49 6.55
N VAL A 169 17.97 1.94 5.77
CA VAL A 169 17.23 2.72 4.78
C VAL A 169 16.13 3.47 5.52
N ALA A 170 16.27 4.79 5.55
CA ALA A 170 15.28 5.68 6.12
C ALA A 170 14.02 5.70 5.23
N PRO A 171 12.82 5.92 5.80
CA PRO A 171 11.61 6.21 5.04
C PRO A 171 11.89 7.34 4.03
N SER A 172 11.24 7.29 2.85
CA SER A 172 11.49 8.32 1.83
C SER A 172 11.14 9.70 2.40
N THR A 173 12.15 10.55 2.59
CA THR A 173 11.96 11.94 2.95
C THR A 173 11.40 12.65 1.72
N LYS A 174 10.22 13.26 1.85
CA LYS A 174 9.73 14.19 0.83
C LYS A 174 10.71 15.36 0.77
N ALA A 175 11.18 15.69 -0.41
CA ALA A 175 11.74 17.02 -0.66
C ALA A 175 10.61 18.02 -0.42
N ASP A 176 10.83 18.96 0.48
CA ASP A 176 9.93 20.10 0.68
C ASP A 176 9.71 20.80 -0.67
N PRO A 177 8.47 21.18 -1.01
CA PRO A 177 8.26 22.06 -2.15
C PRO A 177 8.96 23.38 -1.84
N ALA A 178 9.86 23.79 -2.76
CA ALA A 178 10.54 25.07 -2.70
C ALA A 178 9.53 26.23 -2.62
N GLU A 179 9.91 27.24 -1.83
CA GLU A 179 9.26 28.54 -1.61
C GLU A 179 8.50 29.14 -2.80
#